data_AF-A0A7X9C561-F1
#
_entry.id   AF-A0A7X9C561-F1
#
_cell.length_a   1.000
_cell.length_b   1.000
_cell.length_c   1.000
_cell.angle_alpha   90.00
_cell.angle_beta   90.00
_cell.angle_gamma   90.00
#
_symmetry.space_group_name_H-M   'P 1'
#
loop_
_entity.id
_entity.type
_entity.pdbx_description
1 polymer ?
#
loop_
_entity_poly.entity_id
_entity_poly.type
_entity_poly.pdbx_seq_one_letter_code
_entity_poly.pdbx_strand_id
1 'polypeptide(L)'
;MSLKHKPFIVSENYENIDGRYAYDTEKPVINRVGLQGDAMTAAVCTDNEKIDEDINLFNQVLSDDVELIGERLRILSRILKEMGY
;
A
#
# COMPACT_ATOMS: atom_id res chain seq x y z
N MET A 1 -8.09 19.66 23.37
CA MET A 1 -7.85 18.22 23.16
C MET A 1 -7.71 18.01 21.66
N SER A 2 -6.51 17.81 21.14
CA SER A 2 -6.29 17.68 19.69
C SER A 2 -6.51 16.22 19.27
N LEU A 3 -7.50 15.97 18.43
CA LEU A 3 -7.72 14.68 17.78
C LEU A 3 -6.62 14.48 16.72
N LYS A 4 -5.66 13.60 17.00
CA LYS A 4 -4.71 13.14 15.98
C LYS A 4 -5.48 12.28 14.96
N HIS A 5 -5.94 12.90 13.87
CA HIS A 5 -6.41 12.13 12.72
C HIS A 5 -5.23 11.35 12.14
N LYS A 6 -5.30 10.02 12.22
CA LYS A 6 -4.46 9.16 11.39
C LYS A 6 -5.02 9.21 9.97
N PRO A 7 -4.23 9.58 8.96
CA PRO A 7 -4.69 9.48 7.58
C PRO A 7 -5.02 8.02 7.28
N PHE A 8 -6.18 7.78 6.67
CA PHE A 8 -6.57 6.49 6.12
C PHE A 8 -6.59 6.63 4.60
N ILE A 9 -5.91 5.72 3.91
CA ILE A 9 -5.89 5.68 2.44
C ILE A 9 -6.95 4.68 2.01
N VAL A 10 -7.86 5.12 1.14
CA VAL A 10 -8.86 4.25 0.51
C VAL A 10 -8.42 4.05 -0.94
N SER A 11 -8.19 2.81 -1.34
CA SER A 11 -7.93 2.44 -2.73
C SER A 11 -9.11 1.65 -3.26
N GLU A 12 -9.77 2.18 -4.29
CA GLU A 12 -10.91 1.51 -4.93
C GLU A 12 -10.53 0.19 -5.59
N ASN A 13 -9.24 0.02 -5.93
CA ASN A 13 -8.73 -1.13 -6.68
C ASN A 13 -7.71 -1.93 -5.87
N TYR A 14 -7.87 -2.02 -4.54
CA TYR A 14 -6.93 -2.74 -3.66
C TYR A 14 -6.72 -4.20 -4.11
N GLU A 15 -7.77 -4.84 -4.65
CA GLU A 15 -7.72 -6.22 -5.18
C GLU A 15 -6.80 -6.40 -6.40
N ASN A 16 -6.50 -5.32 -7.12
CA ASN A 16 -5.67 -5.33 -8.34
C ASN A 16 -4.22 -4.90 -8.07
N ILE A 17 -3.86 -4.63 -6.81
CA ILE A 17 -2.49 -4.29 -6.42
C ILE A 17 -1.70 -5.59 -6.29
N ASP A 18 -1.09 -6.04 -7.39
CA ASP A 18 -0.29 -7.28 -7.42
C ASP A 18 1.19 -7.07 -7.07
N GLY A 19 1.60 -5.82 -6.82
CA GLY A 19 2.97 -5.41 -6.49
C GLY A 19 3.98 -5.56 -7.63
N ARG A 20 3.61 -6.09 -8.81
CA ARG A 20 4.55 -6.37 -9.91
C ARG A 20 4.87 -5.14 -10.76
N TYR A 21 3.97 -4.17 -10.77
CA TYR A 21 4.13 -2.90 -11.48
C TYR A 21 3.96 -1.75 -10.51
N ALA A 22 5.05 -1.34 -9.86
CA ALA A 22 5.00 -0.25 -8.89
C ALA A 22 4.93 1.14 -9.54
N TYR A 23 5.55 1.32 -10.72
CA TYR A 23 5.50 2.56 -11.49
C TYR A 23 5.96 2.36 -12.95
N ASP A 24 5.68 3.34 -13.81
CA ASP A 24 6.17 3.41 -15.20
C ASP A 24 7.45 4.27 -15.25
N THR A 25 8.58 3.68 -15.62
CA THR A 25 9.88 4.38 -15.69
C THR A 25 9.87 5.50 -16.74
N GLU A 26 9.11 5.36 -17.82
CA GLU A 26 8.97 6.39 -18.86
C GLU A 26 7.98 7.49 -18.45
N LYS A 27 7.13 7.22 -17.45
CA LYS A 27 6.13 8.15 -16.91
C LYS A 27 6.13 8.14 -15.38
N PRO A 28 7.19 8.69 -14.74
CA PRO A 28 7.36 8.62 -13.29
C PRO A 28 6.38 9.51 -12.51
N VAL A 29 5.66 10.42 -13.18
CA VAL A 29 4.68 11.29 -12.54
C VAL A 29 3.45 10.49 -12.13
N ILE A 30 3.18 10.42 -10.82
CA ILE A 30 2.06 9.67 -10.24
C ILE A 30 0.82 10.55 -10.13
N ASN A 31 0.97 11.77 -9.61
CA ASN A 31 -0.18 12.63 -9.33
C ASN A 31 0.21 14.12 -9.28
N ARG A 32 -0.78 15.00 -9.40
CA ARG A 32 -0.64 16.43 -9.19
C ARG A 32 -1.57 16.86 -8.06
N VAL A 33 -0.98 17.24 -6.94
CA VAL A 33 -1.69 17.65 -5.73
C VAL A 33 -1.91 19.16 -5.80
N GLY A 34 -3.18 19.57 -5.86
CA GLY A 34 -3.53 20.99 -5.78
C GLY A 34 -3.11 21.59 -4.44
N LEU A 35 -2.43 22.73 -4.51
CA LEU A 35 -2.07 23.56 -3.36
C LEU A 35 -2.71 24.94 -3.55
N GLN A 36 -2.96 25.68 -2.47
CA GLN A 36 -3.63 26.98 -2.63
C GLN A 36 -2.72 27.92 -3.44
N GLY A 37 -3.11 28.20 -4.69
CA GLY A 37 -2.39 29.06 -5.63
C GLY A 37 -1.35 28.35 -6.51
N ASP A 38 -1.14 27.04 -6.38
CA ASP A 38 -0.22 26.26 -7.22
C ASP A 38 -0.59 24.75 -7.21
N ALA A 39 0.25 23.88 -7.74
CA ALA A 39 0.09 22.45 -7.62
C ALA A 39 1.44 21.73 -7.59
N MET A 40 1.61 20.83 -6.62
CA MET A 40 2.79 20.00 -6.47
C MET A 40 2.66 18.74 -7.33
N THR A 41 3.68 18.44 -8.11
CA THR A 41 3.79 17.18 -8.85
C THR A 41 4.44 16.13 -7.96
N ALA A 42 3.72 15.04 -7.70
CA ALA A 42 4.26 13.85 -7.07
C ALA A 42 4.74 12.88 -8.17
N ALA A 43 6.01 12.50 -8.11
CA ALA A 43 6.64 11.58 -9.05
C ALA A 43 7.55 10.60 -8.30
N VAL A 44 7.80 9.44 -8.91
CA VAL A 44 8.82 8.50 -8.43
C VAL A 44 10.20 9.12 -8.65
N CYS A 45 11.05 9.02 -7.62
CA CYS A 45 12.43 9.48 -7.69
C CYS A 45 13.27 8.46 -8.47
N THR A 46 13.23 8.55 -9.81
CA THR A 46 14.00 7.67 -10.71
C THR A 46 15.51 7.84 -10.60
N ASP A 47 15.97 8.93 -9.96
CA ASP A 47 17.39 9.19 -9.71
C ASP A 47 17.95 8.38 -8.53
N ASN A 48 17.08 7.74 -7.73
CA ASN A 48 17.52 6.85 -6.66
C ASN A 48 17.82 5.46 -7.26
N GLU A 49 19.10 5.12 -7.36
CA GLU A 49 19.58 3.83 -7.89
C GLU A 49 19.00 2.60 -7.18
N LYS A 50 18.53 2.75 -5.93
CA LYS A 50 17.94 1.68 -5.14
C LYS A 50 16.42 1.62 -5.17
N ILE A 51 15.75 2.53 -5.89
CA ILE A 51 14.30 2.66 -5.83
C ILE A 51 13.58 1.36 -6.22
N ASP A 52 14.08 0.65 -7.22
CA ASP A 52 13.50 -0.62 -7.67
C ASP A 52 13.70 -1.74 -6.64
N GLU A 53 14.88 -1.81 -6.02
CA GLU A 53 15.19 -2.78 -4.97
C GLU A 53 14.31 -2.53 -3.74
N ASP A 54 14.24 -1.27 -3.28
CA ASP A 54 13.47 -0.86 -2.11
C ASP A 54 11.97 -1.12 -2.30
N ILE A 55 11.43 -0.83 -3.49
CA ILE A 55 10.04 -1.13 -3.85
C ILE A 55 9.77 -2.64 -3.79
N ASN A 56 10.65 -3.45 -4.37
CA ASN A 56 10.49 -4.89 -4.37
C ASN A 56 10.58 -5.48 -2.95
N LEU A 57 11.53 -5.00 -2.14
CA LEU A 57 11.68 -5.40 -0.75
C LEU A 57 10.44 -5.02 0.07
N PHE A 58 9.89 -3.83 -0.15
CA PHE A 58 8.68 -3.38 0.51
C PHE A 58 7.47 -4.27 0.15
N ASN A 59 7.30 -4.61 -1.13
CA ASN A 59 6.25 -5.51 -1.59
C ASN A 59 6.38 -6.92 -1.00
N GLN A 60 7.61 -7.43 -0.87
CA GLN A 60 7.87 -8.72 -0.23
C GLN A 60 7.46 -8.71 1.24
N VAL A 61 7.94 -7.73 2.02
CA VAL A 61 7.60 -7.61 3.45
C VAL A 61 6.09 -7.50 3.66
N LEU A 62 5.39 -6.70 2.84
CA LEU A 62 3.94 -6.61 2.92
C LEU A 62 3.24 -7.92 2.59
N SER A 63 3.71 -8.66 1.59
CA SER A 63 3.12 -9.93 1.17
C SER A 63 3.25 -10.99 2.27
N ASP A 64 4.45 -11.10 2.85
CA ASP A 64 4.75 -12.04 3.94
C ASP A 64 3.87 -11.76 5.17
N ASP A 65 3.70 -10.48 5.53
CA ASP A 65 2.85 -10.07 6.66
C ASP A 65 1.35 -10.32 6.38
N VAL A 66 0.89 -10.06 5.16
CA VAL A 66 -0.51 -10.31 4.76
C VAL A 66 -0.83 -11.80 4.77
N GLU A 67 0.11 -12.66 4.35
CA GLU A 67 -0.06 -14.11 4.39
C GLU A 67 -0.22 -14.60 5.84
N LEU A 68 0.65 -14.16 6.75
CA LEU A 68 0.59 -14.50 8.17
C LEU A 68 -0.72 -14.02 8.83
N ILE A 69 -1.14 -12.78 8.52
CA ILE A 69 -2.42 -12.23 9.01
C ILE A 69 -3.59 -13.05 8.46
N GLY A 70 -3.56 -13.40 7.17
CA GLY A 70 -4.58 -14.22 6.51
C GLY A 70 -4.73 -15.60 7.16
N GLU A 71 -3.62 -16.25 7.48
CA GLU A 71 -3.63 -17.55 8.16
C GLU A 71 -4.24 -17.45 9.57
N ARG A 72 -3.83 -16.45 10.35
CA ARG A 72 -4.38 -16.21 11.69
C ARG A 72 -5.88 -15.94 11.66
N LEU A 73 -6.35 -15.15 10.71
CA LEU A 73 -7.78 -14.88 10.51
C LEU A 73 -8.55 -16.14 10.11
N ARG A 74 -7.98 -17.01 9.27
CA ARG A 74 -8.62 -18.31 8.93
C ARG A 74 -8.78 -19.19 10.16
N ILE A 75 -7.74 -19.30 10.99
CA ILE A 75 -7.80 -20.07 12.24
C ILE A 75 -8.86 -19.48 13.18
N LEU A 76 -8.84 -18.16 13.38
CA LEU A 76 -9.84 -17.48 14.21
C LEU A 76 -11.27 -17.71 13.69
N SER A 77 -11.48 -17.57 12.38
CA SER A 77 -12.79 -17.82 11.75
C SER A 77 -13.27 -19.26 11.98
N ARG A 78 -12.36 -20.23 11.93
CA ARG A 78 -12.69 -21.63 12.22
C ARG A 78 -13.11 -21.82 13.67
N ILE A 79 -12.37 -21.25 14.63
CA ILE A 79 -12.70 -21.31 16.06
C ILE A 79 -14.06 -20.67 16.33
N LEU A 80 -14.34 -19.50 15.74
CA LEU A 80 -15.63 -18.82 15.89
C LEU A 80 -16.79 -19.69 15.39
N LYS A 81 -16.63 -20.35 14.22
CA LYS A 81 -17.62 -21.29 13.68
C LYS A 81 -17.84 -22.50 14.58
N GLU A 82 -16.76 -23.06 15.14
CA GLU A 82 -16.85 -24.18 16.09
C GLU A 82 -17.54 -23.79 17.40
N MET A 83 -17.47 -22.51 17.80
CA MET A 83 -18.18 -21.94 18.95
C MET A 83 -19.64 -21.57 18.66
N GLY A 84 -20.13 -21.76 17.42
CA GLY A 84 -21.51 -21.49 17.03
C GLY A 84 -21.80 -20.05 16.60
N TYR A 85 -20.77 -19.27 16.25
CA TYR A 85 -20.89 -17.96 15.60
C TYR A 85 -20.78 -18.06 14.07
#